data_AF-A0A2V5UHG2-F1
#
_entry.id   AF-A0A2V5UHG2-F1
#
_cell.length_a   1.000
_cell.length_b   1.000
_cell.length_c   1.000
_cell.angle_alpha   90.00
_cell.angle_beta   90.00
_cell.angle_gamma   90.00
#
_symmetry.space_group_name_H-M   'P 1'
#
loop_
_entity.id
_entity.type
_entity.pdbx_description
1 polymer ?
#
loop_
_entity_poly.entity_id
_entity_poly.type
_entity_poly.pdbx_seq_one_letter_code
_entity_poly.pdbx_strand_id
1 'polypeptide(L)'
;MTNQREPWFEIRRNGYGLTPTTWQGWSITLVIMGVLLASVQTVLYLVRDPLKAVIVILVVTATELAVFVPFTYRHAKSPEEAEKQEAILLAEKREKVKRDLEEWKKRNGF
;
A
#
# COMPACT_ATOMS: atom_id res chain seq x y z
N MET A 1 17.20 -18.36 5.64
CA MET A 1 15.90 -17.95 5.08
C MET A 1 15.36 -16.85 5.97
N THR A 2 15.63 -15.59 5.63
CA THR A 2 15.10 -14.45 6.39
C THR A 2 13.60 -14.37 6.10
N ASN A 3 12.80 -14.66 7.12
CA ASN A 3 11.34 -14.57 7.11
C ASN A 3 10.95 -13.09 7.04
N GLN A 4 11.15 -12.47 5.87
CA GLN A 4 10.63 -11.14 5.58
C GLN A 4 9.11 -11.31 5.46
N ARG A 5 8.37 -10.89 6.49
CA ARG A 5 6.91 -10.86 6.46
C ARG A 5 6.50 -10.08 5.21
N GLU A 6 5.90 -10.78 4.24
CA GLU A 6 5.42 -10.14 3.02
C GLU A 6 4.40 -9.05 3.42
N PRO A 7 4.62 -7.80 3.01
CA PRO A 7 3.72 -6.71 3.35
C PRO A 7 2.33 -6.98 2.75
N TRP A 8 1.28 -6.75 3.53
CA TRP A 8 -0.09 -7.06 3.10
C TRP A 8 -0.58 -6.13 2.00
N PHE A 9 -0.04 -4.91 1.97
CA PHE A 9 -0.31 -3.88 0.99
C PHE A 9 1.00 -3.38 0.38
N GLU A 10 1.01 -3.28 -0.94
CA GLU A 10 2.10 -2.68 -1.71
C GLU A 10 1.77 -1.23 -2.05
N ILE A 11 2.71 -0.33 -1.80
CA ILE A 11 2.65 1.06 -2.27
C ILE A 11 2.95 1.04 -3.76
N ARG A 12 2.05 1.60 -4.56
CA ARG A 12 2.25 1.66 -6.01
C ARG A 12 3.48 2.52 -6.32
N ARG A 13 4.46 1.96 -7.04
CA ARG A 13 5.70 2.65 -7.43
C ARG A 13 5.47 3.91 -8.27
N ASN A 14 4.33 4.00 -8.95
CA ASN A 14 3.91 5.18 -9.70
C ASN A 14 2.44 5.50 -9.39
N GLY A 15 2.19 6.69 -8.85
CA GLY A 15 0.86 7.20 -8.48
C GLY A 15 0.54 7.11 -6.98
N TYR A 16 -0.68 7.50 -6.61
CA TYR A 16 -1.19 7.41 -5.24
C TYR A 16 -2.05 6.15 -5.08
N GLY A 17 -1.74 5.30 -4.09
CA GLY A 17 -2.60 4.17 -3.74
C GLY A 17 -1.86 2.99 -3.08
N LEU A 18 -2.62 2.27 -2.26
CA LEU A 18 -2.23 1.00 -1.64
C LEU A 18 -2.98 -0.12 -2.35
N THR A 19 -2.26 -1.10 -2.87
CA THR A 19 -2.87 -2.26 -3.53
C THR A 19 -2.63 -3.50 -2.68
N PRO A 20 -3.67 -4.29 -2.35
CA PRO A 20 -3.48 -5.54 -1.63
C PRO A 20 -2.75 -6.54 -2.53
N THR A 21 -1.59 -7.01 -2.07
CA THR A 21 -0.75 -7.98 -2.81
C THR A 21 -0.90 -9.39 -2.29
N THR A 22 -1.41 -9.55 -1.06
CA THR A 22 -1.58 -10.85 -0.40
C THR A 22 -3.05 -11.21 -0.23
N TRP A 23 -3.36 -12.50 -0.07
CA TRP A 23 -4.71 -12.98 0.29
C TRP A 23 -5.23 -12.34 1.59
N GLN A 24 -4.34 -12.01 2.53
CA GLN A 24 -4.67 -11.31 3.77
C GLN A 24 -5.10 -9.86 3.50
N GLY A 25 -4.36 -9.15 2.65
CA GLY A 25 -4.73 -7.81 2.17
C GLY A 25 -6.11 -7.80 1.49
N TRP A 26 -6.38 -8.75 0.60
CA TRP A 26 -7.68 -8.87 -0.08
C TRP A 26 -8.84 -9.18 0.89
N SER A 27 -8.62 -10.07 1.86
CA SER A 27 -9.64 -10.38 2.88
C SER A 27 -10.00 -9.15 3.69
N ILE A 28 -8.99 -8.36 4.10
CA ILE A 28 -9.19 -7.10 4.82
C ILE A 28 -9.92 -6.09 3.94
N THR A 29 -9.53 -5.94 2.67
CA THR A 29 -10.22 -5.05 1.72
C THR A 29 -11.70 -5.41 1.56
N LEU A 30 -12.02 -6.70 1.47
CA LEU A 30 -13.42 -7.16 1.40
C LEU A 30 -14.19 -6.86 2.69
N VAL A 31 -13.58 -7.03 3.86
CA VAL A 31 -14.19 -6.66 5.15
C VAL A 31 -14.46 -5.16 5.19
N ILE A 32 -13.47 -4.32 4.85
CA ILE A 32 -13.62 -2.86 4.81
C ILE A 32 -14.76 -2.47 3.87
N MET A 33 -14.80 -3.05 2.67
CA MET A 33 -15.86 -2.81 1.70
C MET A 33 -17.24 -3.22 2.24
N GLY A 34 -17.32 -4.36 2.92
CA GLY A 34 -18.55 -4.84 3.54
C GLY A 34 -19.04 -3.92 4.66
N VAL A 35 -18.13 -3.41 5.51
CA VAL A 35 -18.49 -2.48 6.59
C VAL A 35 -19.00 -1.16 6.01
N LEU A 36 -18.34 -0.60 4.99
CA LEU A 36 -18.79 0.62 4.32
C LEU A 36 -20.18 0.48 3.68
N LEU A 37 -20.44 -0.65 3.00
CA LEU A 37 -21.75 -0.89 2.41
C LEU A 37 -22.83 -1.09 3.48
N ALA A 38 -22.51 -1.82 4.55
CA ALA A 38 -23.41 -2.03 5.66
C ALA A 38 -23.71 -0.72 6.41
N SER A 39 -22.72 0.15 6.57
CA SER A 39 -22.88 1.45 7.24
C SER A 39 -23.82 2.35 6.45
N VAL A 40 -23.61 2.48 5.13
CA VAL A 40 -24.50 3.24 4.24
C VAL A 40 -25.92 2.67 4.25
N GLN A 41 -26.07 1.35 4.10
CA GLN A 41 -27.39 0.72 4.09
C GLN A 41 -28.14 0.92 5.41
N THR A 42 -27.43 0.83 6.53
CA THR A 42 -28.01 1.05 7.87
C THR A 42 -28.53 2.47 8.00
N VAL A 43 -27.76 3.47 7.57
CA VAL A 43 -28.17 4.88 7.65
C VAL A 43 -29.37 5.16 6.76
N LEU A 44 -29.40 4.62 5.53
CA LEU A 44 -30.54 4.76 4.62
C LEU A 44 -31.81 4.09 5.17
N TYR A 45 -31.68 2.98 5.90
CA TYR A 45 -32.81 2.30 6.52
C TYR A 45 -33.33 3.04 7.76
N LEU A 46 -32.41 3.58 8.58
CA LEU A 46 -32.75 4.17 9.88
C LEU A 46 -33.20 5.63 9.76
N VAL A 47 -32.65 6.39 8.82
CA VAL A 47 -32.87 7.83 8.70
C VAL A 47 -33.82 8.13 7.55
N ARG A 48 -35.08 8.43 7.89
CA ARG A 48 -36.12 8.79 6.90
C ARG A 48 -35.95 10.17 6.28
N ASP A 49 -35.23 11.07 6.97
CA ASP A 49 -35.00 12.43 6.49
C ASP A 49 -33.75 12.46 5.60
N PRO A 50 -33.88 12.80 4.30
CA PRO A 50 -32.79 12.67 3.34
C PRO A 50 -31.60 13.58 3.67
N LEU A 51 -31.82 14.76 4.26
CA LEU A 51 -30.73 15.67 4.64
C LEU A 51 -29.92 15.11 5.81
N LYS A 52 -30.61 14.55 6.81
CA LYS A 52 -29.94 13.92 7.97
C LYS A 52 -29.20 12.65 7.56
N ALA A 53 -29.77 11.86 6.64
CA ALA A 53 -29.12 10.66 6.12
C ALA A 53 -27.78 10.99 5.46
N VAL A 54 -27.73 12.03 4.62
CA VAL A 54 -26.49 12.48 3.97
C VAL A 54 -25.45 12.92 5.00
N ILE A 55 -25.83 13.73 5.99
CA ILE A 55 -24.90 14.19 7.05
C ILE A 55 -24.33 13.00 7.82
N VAL A 56 -25.18 12.05 8.21
CA VAL A 56 -24.74 10.86 8.96
C VAL A 56 -23.84 9.97 8.10
N ILE A 57 -24.15 9.74 6.82
CA ILE A 57 -23.29 8.98 5.89
C ILE A 57 -21.91 9.64 5.80
N LEU A 58 -21.84 10.97 5.62
CA LEU A 58 -20.57 11.69 5.54
C LEU A 58 -19.74 11.54 6.82
N VAL A 59 -20.36 11.69 7.99
CA VAL A 59 -19.66 11.56 9.29
C VAL A 59 -19.17 10.13 9.52
N VAL A 60 -20.01 9.14 9.24
CA VAL A 60 -19.66 7.71 9.40
C VAL A 60 -18.54 7.32 8.43
N THR A 61 -18.67 7.69 7.16
CA THR A 61 -17.64 7.41 6.14
C THR A 61 -16.32 8.09 6.47
N ALA A 62 -16.34 9.35 6.94
CA ALA A 62 -15.13 10.05 7.37
C ALA A 62 -14.46 9.36 8.57
N THR A 63 -15.25 8.85 9.51
CA THR A 63 -14.75 8.11 10.68
C THR A 63 -14.15 6.77 10.26
N GLU A 64 -14.82 6.02 9.39
CA GLU A 64 -14.32 4.77 8.83
C GLU A 64 -13.00 4.99 8.09
N LEU A 65 -12.91 6.01 7.23
CA LEU A 65 -11.66 6.36 6.56
C LEU A 65 -10.56 6.77 7.54
N ALA A 66 -10.88 7.54 8.59
CA ALA A 66 -9.91 7.94 9.61
C ALA A 66 -9.32 6.74 10.38
N VAL A 67 -10.05 5.62 10.47
CA VAL A 67 -9.56 4.37 11.09
C VAL A 67 -8.85 3.50 10.05
N PHE A 68 -9.44 3.33 8.88
CA PHE A 68 -8.92 2.45 7.84
C PHE A 68 -7.63 2.97 7.21
N VAL A 69 -7.51 4.27 6.96
CA VAL A 69 -6.29 4.85 6.37
C VAL A 69 -5.05 4.52 7.23
N PRO A 70 -4.95 4.92 8.51
CA PRO A 70 -3.77 4.60 9.32
C PRO A 70 -3.59 3.09 9.55
N PHE A 71 -4.67 2.31 9.65
CA PHE A 71 -4.59 0.85 9.78
C PHE A 71 -3.94 0.20 8.56
N THR A 72 -4.37 0.61 7.36
CA THR A 72 -3.84 0.11 6.09
C THR A 72 -2.41 0.57 5.88
N TYR A 73 -2.09 1.82 6.22
CA TYR A 73 -0.72 2.35 6.19
C TYR A 73 0.22 1.63 7.15
N ARG A 74 -0.25 1.24 8.35
CA ARG A 74 0.55 0.48 9.32
C ARG A 74 0.92 -0.93 8.83
N HIS A 75 0.09 -1.52 7.98
CA HIS A 75 0.31 -2.85 7.39
C HIS A 75 0.86 -2.79 5.96
N ALA A 76 1.07 -1.58 5.44
CA ALA A 76 1.75 -1.34 4.18
C ALA A 76 3.26 -1.24 4.40
N LYS A 77 4.05 -1.64 3.39
CA LYS A 77 5.50 -1.46 3.40
C LYS A 77 5.81 0.04 3.57
N SER A 78 6.58 0.42 4.61
CA SER A 78 6.89 1.83 4.87
C SER A 78 7.60 2.44 3.64
N PRO A 79 7.21 3.65 3.19
CA PRO A 79 7.85 4.31 2.05
C PRO A 79 9.37 4.50 2.26
N GLU A 80 9.82 4.69 3.50
CA GLU A 80 11.23 4.81 3.86
C GLU A 80 12.01 3.49 3.62
N GLU A 81 11.37 2.34 3.84
CA GLU A 81 11.98 1.03 3.60
C GLU A 81 12.01 0.68 2.11
N ALA A 82 11.01 1.12 1.35
CA ALA A 82 11.00 0.99 -0.10
C ALA A 82 12.12 1.81 -0.75
N GLU A 83 12.31 3.06 -0.30
CA GLU A 83 13.38 3.94 -0.78
C GLU A 83 14.77 3.38 -0.43
N LYS A 84 14.96 2.87 0.79
CA LYS A 84 16.22 2.21 1.19
C LYS A 84 16.53 0.97 0.34
N GLN A 85 15.53 0.16 0.00
CA GLN A 85 15.73 -1.01 -0.87
C GLN A 85 16.08 -0.61 -2.31
N GLU A 86 15.46 0.44 -2.84
CA GLU A 86 15.82 0.97 -4.16
C GLU A 86 17.25 1.54 -4.17
N ALA A 87 17.66 2.24 -3.10
CA ALA A 87 19.03 2.74 -2.96
C ALA A 87 20.06 1.61 -2.91
N ILE A 88 19.78 0.53 -2.18
CA ILE A 88 20.63 -0.67 -2.12
C ILE A 88 20.73 -1.35 -3.49
N LEU A 89 19.60 -1.51 -4.19
CA LEU A 89 19.56 -2.12 -5.53
C LEU A 89 20.36 -1.30 -6.56
N LEU A 90 20.26 0.04 -6.49
CA LEU A 90 21.02 0.94 -7.35
C LEU A 90 22.52 0.89 -7.05
N ALA A 91 22.90 0.77 -5.79
CA ALA A 91 24.30 0.60 -5.39
C ALA A 91 24.86 -0.73 -5.95
N GLU A 92 24.11 -1.83 -5.81
CA GLU A 92 24.51 -3.14 -6.34
C GLU A 92 24.64 -3.12 -7.88
N LYS A 93 23.69 -2.51 -8.59
CA LYS A 93 23.76 -2.34 -10.05
C LYS A 93 25.00 -1.53 -10.46
N ARG A 94 25.31 -0.44 -9.74
CA ARG A 94 26.50 0.37 -10.01
C ARG A 94 27.79 -0.41 -9.80
N GLU A 95 27.86 -1.22 -8.75
CA GLU A 95 29.00 -2.11 -8.52
C GLU A 95 29.15 -3.14 -9.63
N LYS A 96 28.05 -3.77 -10.06
CA LYS A 96 28.09 -4.75 -11.14
C LYS A 96 28.58 -4.13 -12.44
N VAL A 97 28.08 -2.95 -12.79
CA VAL A 97 28.55 -2.19 -13.96
C VAL A 97 30.04 -1.85 -13.86
N LYS A 98 30.53 -1.46 -12.68
CA LYS A 98 31.98 -1.22 -12.49
C LYS A 98 32.80 -2.49 -12.70
N ARG A 99 32.38 -3.63 -12.13
CA ARG A 99 33.05 -4.92 -12.32
C ARG A 99 33.07 -5.34 -13.78
N ASP A 100 31.92 -5.26 -14.46
CA ASP A 100 31.79 -5.60 -15.87
C ASP A 100 32.69 -4.69 -16.74
N LEU A 101 32.83 -3.41 -16.37
CA LEU A 101 33.72 -2.46 -17.05
C LEU A 101 35.20 -2.82 -16.84
N GLU A 102 35.60 -3.21 -15.63
CA GLU A 102 36.96 -3.64 -15.33
C GLU A 102 37.31 -4.95 -16.04
N GLU A 103 36.40 -5.92 -16.07
CA GLU A 103 36.56 -7.15 -16.84
C GLU A 103 36.69 -6.88 -18.34
N TRP A 104 35.89 -5.96 -18.87
CA TRP A 104 35.96 -5.54 -20.28
C TRP A 104 37.30 -4.86 -20.61
N LYS A 105 37.79 -3.95 -19.74
CA LYS A 105 39.10 -3.31 -19.91
C LYS A 105 40.23 -4.33 -19.88
N LYS A 106 40.20 -5.26 -18.93
CA LYS A 106 41.17 -6.34 -18.81
C LYS A 106 41.18 -7.25 -20.03
N ARG A 107 40.02 -7.52 -20.63
CA ARG A 107 39.89 -8.32 -21.86
C ARG A 107 40.42 -7.60 -23.09
N ASN A 108 40.25 -6.28 -23.17
CA ASN A 108 40.58 -5.48 -24.35
C ASN A 108 41.91 -4.74 -24.28
N GLY A 109 42.69 -4.91 -23.21
CA GLY A 109 44.07 -4.44 -23.13
C GLY A 109 44.23 -2.92 -23.22
N PHE A 110 43.40 -2.16 -22.50
CA PHE A 110 43.60 -0.73 -22.24
C PHE A 110 44.16 -0.49 -20.84
#